data_AF-T0IWS6-F1
#
_entry.id   AF-T0IWS6-F1
#
_cell.length_a   1.000
_cell.length_b   1.000
_cell.length_c   1.000
_cell.angle_alpha   90.00
_cell.angle_beta   90.00
_cell.angle_gamma   90.00
#
_symmetry.space_group_name_H-M   'P 1'
#
loop_
_entity.id
_entity.type
_entity.pdbx_description
1 polymer ?
#
loop_
_entity_poly.entity_id
_entity_poly.type
_entity_poly.pdbx_seq_one_letter_code
_entity_poly.pdbx_strand_id
1 'polypeptide(L)'
;MVGWVSGYRPPAAPHNFFVWQVAVSSAARGQRLASRMIDALLARPEQDGVTHLTTTITDDNDASWALFQGLARKWGAPLEKTARFEREAHFAGAHATEWQARIGPLTPKGRPQQEDI
;
A
#
# COMPACT_ATOMS: atom_id res chain seq x y z
N MET A 1 -17.86 -0.09 12.33
CA MET A 1 -16.71 -0.54 11.50
C MET A 1 -15.41 -0.27 12.24
N VAL A 2 -14.44 -1.21 12.21
CA VAL A 2 -13.14 -1.06 12.91
C VAL A 2 -11.95 -0.83 11.97
N GLY A 3 -12.14 -0.99 10.67
CA GLY A 3 -11.16 -0.63 9.65
C GLY A 3 -11.73 -0.76 8.24
N TRP A 4 -11.08 -0.13 7.27
CA TRP A 4 -11.36 -0.29 5.85
C TRP A 4 -10.11 0.01 4.99
N VAL A 5 -10.11 -0.52 3.77
CA VAL A 5 -9.07 -0.30 2.76
C VAL A 5 -9.72 -0.09 1.40
N SER A 6 -9.21 0.85 0.60
CA SER A 6 -9.57 1.04 -0.80
C SER A 6 -8.36 1.04 -1.71
N GLY A 7 -8.59 0.62 -2.94
CA GLY A 7 -7.57 0.64 -3.98
C GLY A 7 -8.13 0.16 -5.32
N TYR A 8 -7.31 0.29 -6.35
CA TYR A 8 -7.65 -0.09 -7.71
C TYR A 8 -6.38 -0.42 -8.52
N ARG A 9 -6.57 -1.05 -9.67
CA ARG A 9 -5.50 -1.27 -10.66
C ARG A 9 -5.53 -0.14 -11.68
N PRO A 10 -4.51 0.73 -11.76
CA PRO A 10 -4.49 1.80 -12.75
C PRO A 10 -4.48 1.21 -14.17
N PRO A 11 -5.31 1.70 -15.12
CA PRO A 11 -5.37 1.15 -16.47
C PRO A 11 -4.02 1.18 -17.21
N ALA A 12 -3.23 2.24 -16.99
CA ALA A 12 -1.90 2.39 -17.58
C ALA A 12 -0.80 1.52 -16.93
N ALA A 13 -1.09 0.89 -15.78
CA ALA A 13 -0.15 0.05 -15.05
C ALA A 13 -0.90 -1.13 -14.41
N PRO A 14 -1.43 -2.07 -15.22
CA PRO A 14 -2.34 -3.11 -14.74
C PRO A 14 -1.68 -4.08 -13.77
N HIS A 15 -0.35 -4.18 -13.73
CA HIS A 15 0.39 -5.01 -12.77
C HIS A 15 0.54 -4.36 -11.38
N ASN A 16 0.16 -3.11 -11.23
CA ASN A 16 0.18 -2.40 -9.96
C ASN A 16 -1.21 -2.43 -9.34
N PHE A 17 -1.26 -2.68 -8.03
CA PHE A 17 -2.41 -2.35 -7.21
C PHE A 17 -2.10 -1.06 -6.44
N PHE A 18 -2.88 -0.01 -6.67
CA PHE A 18 -2.75 1.26 -5.96
C PHE A 18 -3.69 1.26 -4.76
N VAL A 19 -3.15 1.37 -3.55
CA VAL A 19 -3.91 1.59 -2.31
C VAL A 19 -4.09 3.07 -2.12
N TRP A 20 -5.34 3.51 -2.10
CA TRP A 20 -5.69 4.91 -1.93
C TRP A 20 -5.88 5.25 -0.45
N GLN A 21 -6.77 4.55 0.26
CA GLN A 21 -7.06 4.86 1.65
C GLN A 21 -6.96 3.60 2.51
N VAL A 22 -6.39 3.76 3.70
CA VAL A 22 -6.37 2.76 4.76
C VAL A 22 -6.79 3.49 6.03
N ALA A 23 -7.89 3.07 6.65
CA ALA A 23 -8.24 3.58 7.97
C ALA A 23 -8.46 2.43 8.96
N VAL A 24 -7.96 2.63 10.17
CA VAL A 24 -8.09 1.70 11.29
C VAL A 24 -8.57 2.50 12.49
N SER A 25 -9.67 2.04 13.10
CA SER A 25 -10.19 2.62 14.34
C SER A 25 -9.15 2.54 15.45
N SER A 26 -9.14 3.51 16.36
CA SER A 26 -8.27 3.50 17.54
C SER A 26 -8.41 2.22 18.36
N ALA A 27 -9.62 1.66 18.44
CA ALA A 27 -9.93 0.41 19.13
C ALA A 27 -9.24 -0.84 18.52
N ALA A 28 -8.75 -0.75 17.28
CA ALA A 28 -8.10 -1.84 16.55
C ALA A 28 -6.60 -1.59 16.25
N ARG A 29 -6.00 -0.55 16.86
CA ARG A 29 -4.56 -0.28 16.74
C ARG A 29 -3.73 -1.39 17.39
N GLY A 30 -2.51 -1.60 16.90
CA GLY A 30 -1.60 -2.64 17.40
C GLY A 30 -1.94 -4.08 16.95
N GLN A 31 -3.14 -4.31 16.40
CA GLN A 31 -3.61 -5.65 16.00
C GLN A 31 -3.25 -6.02 14.55
N ARG A 32 -2.36 -5.26 13.91
CA ARG A 32 -1.95 -5.44 12.49
C ARG A 32 -3.13 -5.46 11.50
N LEU A 33 -4.27 -4.85 11.84
CA LEU A 33 -5.49 -4.90 11.03
C LEU A 33 -5.29 -4.36 9.61
N ALA A 34 -4.59 -3.25 9.45
CA ALA A 34 -4.28 -2.69 8.13
C ALA A 34 -3.54 -3.67 7.21
N SER A 35 -2.51 -4.34 7.73
CA SER A 35 -1.77 -5.37 6.98
C SER A 35 -2.70 -6.49 6.56
N ARG A 36 -3.50 -7.04 7.49
CA ARG A 36 -4.44 -8.14 7.22
C ARG A 36 -5.49 -7.75 6.17
N MET A 37 -6.00 -6.52 6.21
CA MET A 37 -6.95 -6.03 5.20
C MET A 37 -6.31 -5.94 3.81
N ILE A 38 -5.06 -5.47 3.70
CA ILE A 38 -4.33 -5.40 2.43
C ILE A 38 -4.00 -6.81 1.92
N ASP A 39 -3.57 -7.71 2.80
CA ASP A 39 -3.33 -9.12 2.46
C ASP A 39 -4.61 -9.75 1.88
N ALA A 40 -5.74 -9.62 2.58
CA ALA A 40 -7.02 -10.17 2.14
C ALA A 40 -7.52 -9.54 0.83
N LEU A 41 -7.21 -8.26 0.58
CA LEU A 41 -7.55 -7.57 -0.67
C LEU A 41 -6.74 -8.10 -1.86
N LEU A 42 -5.43 -8.31 -1.67
CA LEU A 42 -4.53 -8.81 -2.72
C LEU A 42 -4.64 -10.32 -2.95
N ALA A 43 -5.16 -11.07 -1.98
CA ALA A 43 -5.40 -12.51 -2.11
C ALA A 43 -6.62 -12.83 -3.00
N ARG A 44 -7.42 -11.83 -3.39
CA ARG A 44 -8.63 -12.06 -4.19
C ARG A 44 -8.29 -12.45 -5.63
N PRO A 45 -9.08 -13.31 -6.29
CA PRO A 45 -8.84 -13.73 -7.68
C PRO A 45 -8.74 -12.57 -8.67
N GLU A 46 -9.48 -11.48 -8.46
CA GLU A 46 -9.45 -10.28 -9.32
C GLU A 46 -8.10 -9.56 -9.31
N GLN A 47 -7.25 -9.86 -8.31
CA GLN A 47 -5.90 -9.32 -8.20
C GLN A 47 -4.84 -10.23 -8.80
N ASP A 48 -5.23 -11.30 -9.53
CA ASP A 48 -4.25 -12.08 -10.26
C ASP A 48 -3.50 -11.23 -11.29
N GLY A 49 -2.19 -11.51 -11.40
CA GLY A 49 -1.26 -10.72 -12.19
C GLY A 49 -0.79 -9.40 -11.56
N VAL A 50 -1.25 -9.05 -10.35
CA VAL A 50 -0.64 -7.96 -9.56
C VAL A 50 0.76 -8.39 -9.13
N THR A 51 1.76 -7.57 -9.47
CA THR A 51 3.16 -7.78 -9.10
C THR A 51 3.68 -6.69 -8.19
N HIS A 52 2.98 -5.56 -8.04
CA HIS A 52 3.42 -4.48 -7.17
C HIS A 52 2.26 -3.86 -6.38
N LEU A 53 2.50 -3.54 -5.13
CA LEU A 53 1.65 -2.65 -4.34
C LEU A 53 2.21 -1.23 -4.42
N THR A 54 1.34 -0.24 -4.62
CA THR A 54 1.74 1.17 -4.62
C THR A 54 0.80 2.00 -3.75
N THR A 55 1.31 3.09 -3.19
CA THR A 55 0.51 4.12 -2.50
C THR A 55 1.24 5.46 -2.53
N THR A 56 0.58 6.55 -2.12
CA THR A 56 1.25 7.82 -1.82
C THR A 56 1.25 8.08 -0.31
N ILE A 57 2.38 8.54 0.21
CA ILE A 57 2.61 8.79 1.63
C ILE A 57 3.34 10.12 1.78
N THR A 58 2.86 11.01 2.65
CA THR A 58 3.60 12.20 3.05
C THR A 58 4.81 11.80 3.91
N ASP A 59 5.86 12.62 3.92
CA ASP A 59 7.10 12.25 4.62
C ASP A 59 6.91 12.07 6.14
N ASP A 60 5.99 12.82 6.72
CA ASP A 60 5.65 12.85 8.16
C ASP A 60 4.68 11.75 8.62
N ASN A 61 4.19 10.90 7.71
CA ASN A 61 3.26 9.82 8.06
C ASN A 61 3.99 8.53 8.44
N ASP A 62 4.66 8.56 9.59
CA ASP A 62 5.44 7.44 10.15
C ASP A 62 4.63 6.15 10.27
N ALA A 63 3.35 6.26 10.62
CA ALA A 63 2.46 5.11 10.77
C ALA A 63 2.24 4.37 9.44
N SER A 64 2.01 5.11 8.34
CA SER A 64 1.91 4.54 7.01
C SER A 64 3.25 3.97 6.55
N TRP A 65 4.36 4.69 6.76
CA TRP A 65 5.68 4.16 6.44
C TRP A 65 5.97 2.84 7.15
N ALA A 66 5.65 2.74 8.45
CA ALA A 66 5.81 1.52 9.22
C ALA A 66 4.94 0.36 8.68
N LEU A 67 3.70 0.65 8.27
CA LEU A 67 2.81 -0.33 7.63
C LEU A 67 3.42 -0.89 6.34
N PHE A 68 3.80 -0.03 5.40
CA PHE A 68 4.30 -0.47 4.08
C PHE A 68 5.68 -1.13 4.18
N GLN A 69 6.56 -0.65 5.08
CA GLN A 69 7.80 -1.37 5.40
C GLN A 69 7.53 -2.74 6.02
N GLY A 70 6.52 -2.85 6.88
CA GLY A 70 6.09 -4.12 7.47
C GLY A 70 5.59 -5.11 6.41
N LEU A 71 4.78 -4.65 5.46
CA LEU A 71 4.32 -5.44 4.33
C LEU A 71 5.47 -5.90 3.44
N ALA A 72 6.40 -5.02 3.09
CA ALA A 72 7.58 -5.35 2.29
C ALA A 72 8.41 -6.46 2.95
N ARG A 73 8.68 -6.35 4.27
CA ARG A 73 9.35 -7.40 5.04
C ARG A 73 8.56 -8.71 5.05
N LYS A 74 7.25 -8.64 5.29
CA LYS A 74 6.37 -9.82 5.34
C LYS A 74 6.37 -10.57 4.00
N TRP A 75 6.34 -9.85 2.89
CA TRP A 75 6.27 -10.42 1.54
C TRP A 75 7.65 -10.73 0.95
N GLY A 76 8.75 -10.43 1.67
CA GLY A 76 10.11 -10.62 1.18
C GLY A 76 10.39 -9.83 -0.11
N ALA A 77 9.78 -8.65 -0.25
CA ALA A 77 9.86 -7.80 -1.44
C ALA A 77 10.52 -6.45 -1.11
N PRO A 78 11.23 -5.82 -2.04
CA PRO A 78 11.83 -4.51 -1.81
C PRO A 78 10.73 -3.43 -1.74
N LEU A 79 11.01 -2.38 -0.96
CA LEU A 79 10.22 -1.15 -0.91
C LEU A 79 11.03 -0.01 -1.51
N GLU A 80 10.54 0.56 -2.59
CA GLU A 80 11.07 1.75 -3.24
C GLU A 80 10.29 2.99 -2.79
N LYS A 81 11.00 4.09 -2.56
CA LYS A 81 10.45 5.42 -2.26
C LYS A 81 10.85 6.37 -3.38
N THR A 82 9.88 6.88 -4.15
CA THR A 82 10.12 7.81 -5.26
C THR A 82 9.33 9.10 -5.06
N ALA A 83 9.90 10.25 -5.40
CA ALA A 83 9.16 11.51 -5.38
C ALA A 83 8.13 11.48 -6.53
N ARG A 84 6.84 11.66 -6.22
CA ARG A 84 5.77 11.76 -7.25
C ARG A 84 5.48 13.20 -7.65
N PHE A 85 5.55 14.10 -6.68
CA PHE A 85 5.28 15.52 -6.88
C PHE A 85 6.46 16.31 -6.32
N GLU A 86 7.43 16.60 -7.18
CA GLU A 86 8.43 17.62 -6.90
C GLU A 86 7.71 18.97 -6.79
N ARG A 87 8.07 19.71 -5.75
CA ARG A 87 7.31 20.77 -5.08
C ARG A 87 7.04 22.03 -5.91
N GLU A 88 7.28 22.03 -7.22
CA GLU A 88 7.33 23.26 -8.04
C GLU A 88 6.39 23.30 -9.25
N ALA A 89 5.72 22.19 -9.61
CA ALA A 89 4.92 22.20 -10.84
C ALA A 89 3.42 22.51 -10.63
N HIS A 90 2.79 22.17 -9.49
CA HIS A 90 1.32 22.04 -9.46
C HIS A 90 0.55 22.69 -8.27
N PHE A 91 1.19 23.18 -7.19
CA PHE A 91 0.44 23.53 -5.96
C PHE A 91 0.80 24.85 -5.24
N ALA A 92 1.51 25.78 -5.89
CA ALA A 92 1.79 27.12 -5.33
C ALA A 92 2.29 27.14 -3.86
N GLY A 93 2.98 26.07 -3.41
CA GLY A 93 3.56 25.97 -2.07
C GLY A 93 2.64 25.51 -0.93
N ALA A 94 1.40 25.06 -1.18
CA ALA A 94 0.41 24.80 -0.12
C ALA A 94 0.40 23.38 0.48
N HIS A 95 1.15 22.41 -0.05
CA HIS A 95 1.05 21.01 0.36
C HIS A 95 2.42 20.31 0.50
N ALA A 96 2.50 19.34 1.41
CA ALA A 96 3.68 18.51 1.64
C ALA A 96 3.98 17.61 0.43
N THR A 97 5.26 17.36 0.14
CA THR A 97 5.69 16.43 -0.91
C THR A 97 5.11 15.04 -0.66
N GLU A 98 4.32 14.53 -1.60
CA GLU A 98 3.88 13.15 -1.58
C GLU A 98 4.92 12.24 -2.24
N TRP A 99 5.32 11.23 -1.49
CA TRP A 99 6.21 10.17 -1.94
C TRP A 99 5.38 8.97 -2.39
N GLN A 100 5.75 8.35 -3.50
CA GLN A 100 5.26 7.03 -3.83
C GLN A 100 6.07 5.97 -3.10
N ALA A 101 5.36 5.15 -2.33
CA ALA A 101 5.86 3.87 -1.85
C ALA A 101 5.47 2.78 -2.85
N ARG A 102 6.43 1.95 -3.25
CA ARG A 102 6.23 0.85 -4.20
C ARG A 102 6.87 -0.43 -3.67
N ILE A 103 6.06 -1.45 -3.41
CA ILE A 103 6.51 -2.77 -2.96
C ILE A 103 6.42 -3.75 -4.11
N GLY A 104 7.52 -4.42 -4.42
CA GLY A 104 7.57 -5.51 -5.40
C GLY A 104 8.85 -5.53 -6.23
N PRO A 105 9.03 -6.53 -7.11
CA PRO A 105 8.01 -7.48 -7.53
C PRO A 105 7.62 -8.46 -6.41
N LEU A 106 6.32 -8.71 -6.27
CA LEU A 106 5.79 -9.73 -5.36
C LEU A 106 6.07 -11.12 -5.95
N THR A 107 6.77 -11.96 -5.20
CA THR A 107 7.01 -13.34 -5.62
C THR A 107 5.76 -14.21 -5.36
N PRO A 108 5.61 -15.37 -6.02
CA PRO A 108 4.53 -16.30 -5.71
C PRO A 108 4.49 -16.72 -4.23
N LYS A 109 5.64 -16.85 -3.56
CA LYS A 109 5.73 -17.12 -2.11
C LYS A 109 5.39 -15.90 -1.24
N GLY A 110 5.66 -14.69 -1.75
CA GLY A 110 5.36 -13.43 -1.09
C GLY A 110 3.93 -12.91 -1.33
N ARG A 111 3.14 -13.57 -2.18
CA ARG A 111 1.72 -13.23 -2.35
C ARG A 111 0.94 -13.63 -1.11
N PRO A 112 0.06 -12.76 -0.59
CA PRO A 112 -0.88 -13.16 0.43
C PRO A 112 -1.75 -14.29 -0.12
N GLN A 113 -1.70 -15.44 0.55
CA GLN A 113 -2.55 -16.58 0.27
C GLN A 113 -3.86 -16.40 1.04
N GLN A 114 -4.97 -16.76 0.43
CA GLN A 114 -6.25 -16.79 1.11
C GLN A 114 -6.17 -17.93 2.13
N GLU A 115 -6.17 -17.60 3.43
CA GLU A 115 -6.34 -18.61 4.49
C GLU A 115 -7.80 -19.05 4.44
N ASP A 116 -8.05 -20.34 4.22
CA ASP A 116 -9.38 -20.93 4.28
C ASP A 116 -9.99 -20.64 5.66
N ILE A 117 -11.11 -19.91 5.69
CA ILE A 117 -11.97 -19.71 6.87
C ILE A 117 -13.12 -20.68 6.79
#